data_AF-A0A263NTQ0-F1
#
_entry.id   AF-A0A263NTQ0-F1
#
_cell.length_a   1.000
_cell.length_b   1.000
_cell.length_c   1.000
_cell.angle_alpha   90.00
_cell.angle_beta   90.00
_cell.angle_gamma   90.00
#
_symmetry.space_group_name_H-M   'P 1'
#
loop_
_entity.id
_entity.type
_entity.pdbx_description
1 polymer ?
#
loop_
_entity_poly.entity_id
_entity_poly.type
_entity_poly.pdbx_seq_one_letter_code
_entity_poly.pdbx_strand_id
1 'polypeptide(L)'
;MSTETLLKTPLHALHLELGARMVPFAGYDMPVQYPLGVMKEHLHTREHAGLFDVSHMGQIRLTGPNAAKALETLVPVDIIDLPVGMQRYAMFTNDQGGILDDLMVANLGNDELFLVVNAACKDQDLAHLRKHIGEQCSIEPLFEERALLALQGPAAVKVLARLAPEVTKMTFMQFATLRLLGVDCYVSRSGYTGEDGFEISVPSSNAEALARSLLAETEVQAIGLGARDSLRLEAGLCLYGHDMNTDTTPIEAGLLWAISKARRADGARAGGFPGADRIFTQQQAGVSRKRVGLLPQERTPVREGAEIVDEHGTVIGSVCSGGFGPTLGGPLAMGYLDSAFIALDTEVSALVRGKKVPLRVSKMPFVPQRYYRG
;
A
#
# COMPACT_ATOMS: atom_id res chain seq x y z
N MET A 1 -12.35 -27.58 9.21
CA MET A 1 -11.89 -26.20 9.43
C MET A 1 -10.59 -26.34 10.19
N SER A 2 -9.44 -26.10 9.56
CA SER A 2 -8.18 -26.03 10.30
C SER A 2 -8.32 -24.88 11.31
N THR A 3 -8.23 -25.21 12.59
CA THR A 3 -8.10 -24.26 13.69
C THR A 3 -6.70 -23.67 13.63
N GLU A 4 -6.48 -22.80 12.66
CA GLU A 4 -5.24 -22.03 12.58
C GLU A 4 -5.29 -20.96 13.67
N THR A 5 -4.34 -21.00 14.60
CA THR A 5 -4.25 -19.98 15.65
C THR A 5 -3.75 -18.70 15.00
N LEU A 6 -4.65 -17.73 14.82
CA LEU A 6 -4.32 -16.44 14.23
C LEU A 6 -3.41 -15.63 15.16
N LEU A 7 -2.46 -14.93 14.56
CA LEU A 7 -1.62 -13.94 15.24
C LEU A 7 -2.47 -12.72 15.65
N LYS A 8 -1.98 -11.96 16.64
CA LYS A 8 -2.67 -10.79 17.18
C LYS A 8 -1.74 -9.59 17.16
N THR A 9 -2.27 -8.42 16.86
CA THR A 9 -1.54 -7.17 17.02
C THR A 9 -1.54 -6.72 18.48
N PRO A 10 -0.64 -5.80 18.87
CA PRO A 10 -0.67 -5.19 20.21
C PRO A 10 -2.00 -4.49 20.55
N LEU A 11 -2.81 -4.13 19.55
CA LEU A 11 -4.11 -3.48 19.74
C LEU A 11 -5.30 -4.46 19.73
N HIS A 12 -5.07 -5.77 19.69
CA HIS A 12 -6.15 -6.77 19.59
C HIS A 12 -7.22 -6.61 20.66
N ALA A 13 -6.82 -6.43 21.93
CA ALA A 13 -7.77 -6.22 23.04
C ALA A 13 -8.58 -4.93 22.87
N LEU A 14 -7.95 -3.84 22.42
CA LEU A 14 -8.63 -2.58 22.12
C LEU A 14 -9.65 -2.73 20.99
N HIS A 15 -9.35 -3.52 19.95
CA HIS A 15 -10.29 -3.78 18.86
C HIS A 15 -11.57 -4.45 19.36
N LEU A 16 -11.44 -5.42 20.25
CA LEU A 16 -12.58 -6.10 20.88
C LEU A 16 -13.39 -5.14 21.75
N GLU A 17 -12.72 -4.30 22.55
CA GLU A 17 -13.35 -3.27 23.38
C GLU A 17 -14.17 -2.27 22.55
N LEU A 18 -13.64 -1.86 21.39
CA LEU A 18 -14.30 -0.96 20.44
C LEU A 18 -15.44 -1.62 19.65
N GLY A 19 -15.72 -2.90 19.89
CA GLY A 19 -16.79 -3.64 19.21
C GLY A 19 -16.48 -3.98 17.75
N ALA A 20 -15.20 -4.14 17.40
CA ALA A 20 -14.81 -4.51 16.05
C ALA A 20 -15.31 -5.91 15.68
N ARG A 21 -15.69 -6.07 14.41
CA ARG A 21 -15.85 -7.39 13.80
C ARG A 21 -14.48 -7.87 13.35
N MET A 22 -13.98 -8.93 13.98
CA MET A 22 -12.67 -9.50 13.68
C MET A 22 -12.77 -10.58 12.59
N VAL A 23 -11.77 -10.67 11.71
CA VAL A 23 -11.66 -11.68 10.64
C VAL A 23 -10.20 -12.14 10.46
N PRO A 24 -9.98 -13.37 9.95
CA PRO A 24 -8.67 -13.78 9.47
C PRO A 24 -8.22 -12.90 8.30
N PHE A 25 -7.06 -12.27 8.42
CA PHE A 25 -6.44 -11.49 7.35
C PHE A 25 -4.92 -11.61 7.43
N ALA A 26 -4.29 -12.14 6.37
CA ALA A 26 -2.84 -12.35 6.30
C ALA A 26 -2.24 -13.07 7.53
N GLY A 27 -2.95 -14.07 8.08
CA GLY A 27 -2.53 -14.82 9.27
C GLY A 27 -2.83 -14.15 10.62
N TYR A 28 -3.43 -12.95 10.61
CA TYR A 28 -3.81 -12.20 11.81
C TYR A 28 -5.32 -12.17 12.04
N ASP A 29 -5.73 -12.01 13.30
CA ASP A 29 -7.11 -11.69 13.68
C ASP A 29 -7.28 -10.17 13.71
N MET A 30 -7.90 -9.61 12.65
CA MET A 30 -7.90 -8.16 12.36
C MET A 30 -9.31 -7.58 12.27
N PRO A 31 -9.52 -6.29 12.63
CA PRO A 31 -10.81 -5.62 12.53
C PRO A 31 -11.19 -5.34 11.07
N VAL A 32 -12.20 -6.03 10.53
CA VAL A 32 -12.72 -5.73 9.18
C VAL A 32 -13.55 -4.45 9.16
N GLN A 33 -14.26 -4.18 10.26
CA GLN A 33 -15.08 -2.98 10.49
C GLN A 33 -15.36 -2.81 11.99
N TYR A 34 -15.72 -1.60 12.39
CA TYR A 34 -16.24 -1.22 13.70
C TYR A 34 -17.77 -0.99 13.63
N PRO A 35 -18.46 -0.65 14.74
CA PRO A 35 -19.92 -0.46 14.73
C PRO A 35 -20.42 0.61 13.74
N LEU A 36 -19.56 1.55 13.37
CA LEU A 36 -19.84 2.58 12.36
C LEU A 36 -20.13 1.97 10.97
N GLY A 37 -19.44 0.88 10.62
CA GLY A 37 -19.59 0.14 9.37
C GLY A 37 -18.78 0.73 8.22
N VAL A 38 -18.33 -0.14 7.31
CA VAL A 38 -17.36 0.17 6.23
C VAL A 38 -17.65 1.46 5.47
N MET A 39 -18.90 1.69 5.06
CA MET A 39 -19.26 2.86 4.26
C MET A 39 -19.08 4.17 5.05
N LYS A 40 -19.52 4.20 6.31
CA LYS A 40 -19.41 5.39 7.15
C LYS A 40 -17.98 5.60 7.66
N GLU A 41 -17.26 4.52 7.93
CA GLU A 41 -15.82 4.56 8.24
C GLU A 41 -15.00 5.18 7.10
N HIS A 42 -15.27 4.75 5.86
CA HIS A 42 -14.65 5.33 4.67
C HIS A 42 -14.94 6.84 4.57
N LEU A 43 -16.22 7.22 4.63
CA LEU A 43 -16.62 8.64 4.53
C LEU A 43 -16.04 9.48 5.68
N HIS A 44 -16.01 8.93 6.89
CA HIS A 44 -15.37 9.58 8.04
C HIS A 44 -13.90 9.87 7.77
N THR A 45 -13.15 8.91 7.20
CA THR A 45 -11.74 9.12 6.84
C THR A 45 -11.56 10.22 5.81
N ARG A 46 -12.49 10.34 4.85
CA ARG A 46 -12.48 11.37 3.79
C ARG A 46 -12.82 12.77 4.29
N GLU A 47 -13.58 12.87 5.37
CA GLU A 47 -14.09 14.13 5.93
C GLU A 47 -13.32 14.60 7.16
N HIS A 48 -12.76 13.67 7.96
CA HIS A 48 -12.14 13.92 9.26
C HIS A 48 -10.79 13.18 9.39
N ALA A 49 -10.63 12.30 10.39
CA ALA A 49 -9.47 11.44 10.56
C ALA A 49 -9.89 10.02 10.93
N GLY A 50 -9.31 9.05 10.23
CA GLY A 50 -9.42 7.63 10.51
C GLY A 50 -8.12 7.08 11.11
N LEU A 51 -8.21 6.33 12.19
CA LEU A 51 -7.10 5.59 12.78
C LEU A 51 -7.20 4.11 12.41
N PHE A 52 -6.17 3.61 11.74
CA PHE A 52 -6.05 2.22 11.31
C PHE A 52 -4.95 1.54 12.10
N ASP A 53 -5.22 0.33 12.61
CA ASP A 53 -4.17 -0.58 13.04
C ASP A 53 -3.64 -1.36 11.84
N VAL A 54 -2.38 -1.09 11.49
CA VAL A 54 -1.65 -1.78 10.43
C VAL A 54 -0.41 -2.50 10.97
N SER A 55 -0.40 -2.81 12.26
CA SER A 55 0.72 -3.47 12.95
C SER A 55 0.99 -4.90 12.49
N HIS A 56 0.12 -5.48 11.67
CA HIS A 56 0.34 -6.76 11.00
C HIS A 56 1.42 -6.66 9.90
N MET A 57 1.68 -5.46 9.36
CA MET A 57 2.75 -5.22 8.38
C MET A 57 4.14 -5.51 8.97
N GLY A 58 5.05 -6.00 8.14
CA GLY A 58 6.43 -6.24 8.56
C GLY A 58 7.22 -4.94 8.64
N GLN A 59 8.01 -4.79 9.69
CA GLN A 59 8.93 -3.67 9.86
C GLN A 59 10.36 -4.22 9.99
N ILE A 60 11.29 -3.70 9.22
CA ILE A 60 12.69 -4.18 9.18
C ILE A 60 13.63 -2.99 9.20
N ARG A 61 14.66 -3.02 10.05
CA ARG A 61 15.75 -2.06 10.03
C ARG A 61 16.96 -2.66 9.34
N LEU A 62 17.54 -1.92 8.40
CA LEU A 62 18.84 -2.22 7.82
C LEU A 62 19.87 -1.24 8.37
N THR A 63 21.03 -1.72 8.78
CA THR A 63 22.08 -0.87 9.36
C THR A 63 23.44 -1.22 8.79
N GLY A 64 24.21 -0.20 8.43
CA GLY A 64 25.61 -0.31 8.03
C GLY A 64 25.91 0.47 6.75
N PRO A 65 27.17 0.87 6.52
CA PRO A 65 27.56 1.82 5.47
C PRO A 65 27.23 1.37 4.04
N ASN A 66 26.95 0.08 3.85
CA ASN A 66 26.56 -0.48 2.55
C ASN A 66 25.05 -0.72 2.44
N ALA A 67 24.22 -0.49 3.46
CA ALA A 67 22.81 -0.86 3.48
C ALA A 67 22.03 -0.28 2.30
N ALA A 68 22.23 1.00 1.97
CA ALA A 68 21.59 1.64 0.83
C ALA A 68 22.01 1.01 -0.50
N LYS A 69 23.31 0.82 -0.71
CA LYS A 69 23.85 0.19 -1.92
C LYS A 69 23.38 -1.26 -2.06
N ALA A 70 23.35 -2.01 -0.96
CA ALA A 70 22.93 -3.39 -0.91
C ALA A 70 21.44 -3.52 -1.26
N LEU A 71 20.58 -2.74 -0.60
CA LEU A 71 19.14 -2.73 -0.90
C LEU A 71 18.85 -2.30 -2.34
N GLU A 72 19.58 -1.31 -2.88
CA GLU A 72 19.45 -0.90 -4.29
C GLU A 72 19.70 -2.06 -5.28
N THR A 73 20.37 -3.14 -4.89
CA THR A 73 20.55 -4.31 -5.77
C THR A 73 19.30 -5.18 -5.91
N LEU A 74 18.28 -4.95 -5.08
CA LEU A 74 17.06 -5.76 -5.05
C LEU A 74 15.82 -5.01 -5.54
N VAL A 75 15.91 -3.69 -5.68
CA VAL A 75 14.78 -2.81 -6.02
C VAL A 75 15.10 -1.92 -7.23
N PRO A 76 14.10 -1.59 -8.07
CA PRO A 76 14.26 -0.68 -9.21
C PRO A 76 14.18 0.81 -8.79
N VAL A 77 14.54 1.11 -7.55
CA VAL A 77 14.39 2.43 -6.91
C VAL A 77 15.76 2.90 -6.46
N ASP A 78 16.01 4.20 -6.58
CA ASP A 78 17.24 4.80 -6.11
C ASP A 78 17.17 4.99 -4.59
N ILE A 79 18.06 4.29 -3.88
CA ILE A 79 18.16 4.22 -2.41
C ILE A 79 19.46 4.90 -1.95
N ILE A 80 20.54 4.81 -2.74
CA ILE A 80 21.84 5.46 -2.49
C ILE A 80 21.65 6.98 -2.39
N ASP A 81 20.87 7.58 -3.29
CA ASP A 81 20.62 9.02 -3.28
C ASP A 81 19.27 9.37 -2.60
N LEU A 82 18.70 8.46 -1.79
CA LEU A 82 17.54 8.76 -0.95
C LEU A 82 17.96 9.71 0.18
N PRO A 83 17.47 10.96 0.25
CA PRO A 83 17.90 11.88 1.30
C PRO A 83 17.45 11.41 2.69
N VAL A 84 18.24 11.72 3.72
CA VAL A 84 17.85 11.52 5.12
C VAL A 84 16.53 12.22 5.42
N GLY A 85 15.64 11.56 6.13
CA GLY A 85 14.30 12.08 6.45
C GLY A 85 13.33 12.03 5.26
N MET A 86 13.66 11.29 4.21
CA MET A 86 12.74 10.97 3.11
C MET A 86 12.47 9.48 3.06
N GLN A 87 11.35 9.13 2.47
CA GLN A 87 11.01 7.75 2.11
C GLN A 87 10.60 7.64 0.65
N ARG A 88 10.67 6.42 0.12
CA ARG A 88 10.21 6.08 -1.23
C ARG A 88 9.41 4.78 -1.21
N TYR A 89 8.43 4.73 -2.10
CA TYR A 89 7.78 3.49 -2.48
C TYR A 89 8.72 2.68 -3.38
N ALA A 90 8.90 1.41 -3.06
CA ALA A 90 9.76 0.47 -3.76
C ALA A 90 9.06 -0.87 -3.97
N MET A 91 9.73 -1.77 -4.67
CA MET A 91 9.26 -3.12 -4.94
C MET A 91 10.43 -4.08 -5.08
N PHE A 92 10.32 -5.25 -4.49
CA PHE A 92 11.19 -6.36 -4.82
C PHE A 92 10.72 -6.98 -6.13
N THR A 93 11.68 -7.36 -6.97
CA THR A 93 11.40 -8.02 -8.24
C THR A 93 12.14 -9.36 -8.28
N ASN A 94 11.60 -10.32 -9.02
CA ASN A 94 12.27 -11.59 -9.31
C ASN A 94 13.09 -11.51 -10.60
N ASP A 95 13.84 -12.56 -10.92
CA ASP A 95 14.70 -12.61 -12.11
C ASP A 95 13.92 -12.48 -13.43
N GLN A 96 12.61 -12.69 -13.41
CA GLN A 96 11.71 -12.52 -14.54
C GLN A 96 10.98 -11.16 -14.52
N GLY A 97 11.36 -10.25 -13.63
CA GLY A 97 10.82 -8.89 -13.50
C GLY A 97 9.43 -8.81 -12.86
N GLY A 98 8.90 -9.92 -12.37
CA GLY A 98 7.64 -9.94 -11.63
C GLY A 98 7.81 -9.45 -10.19
N ILE A 99 6.76 -8.88 -9.62
CA ILE A 99 6.79 -8.23 -8.31
C ILE A 99 6.70 -9.28 -7.20
N LEU A 100 7.69 -9.31 -6.30
CA LEU A 100 7.72 -10.21 -5.14
C LEU A 100 7.04 -9.61 -3.90
N ASP A 101 7.18 -8.30 -3.72
CA ASP A 101 6.44 -7.48 -2.78
C ASP A 101 6.59 -6.01 -3.16
N ASP A 102 5.71 -5.15 -2.65
CA ASP A 102 5.91 -3.71 -2.61
C ASP A 102 6.09 -3.21 -1.17
N LEU A 103 6.86 -2.13 -1.01
CA LEU A 103 7.32 -1.70 0.30
C LEU A 103 7.59 -0.20 0.36
N MET A 104 7.66 0.34 1.57
CA MET A 104 8.19 1.67 1.85
C MET A 104 9.61 1.57 2.40
N VAL A 105 10.51 2.42 1.91
CA VAL A 105 11.89 2.53 2.40
C VAL A 105 12.14 3.96 2.86
N ALA A 106 12.45 4.16 4.14
CA ALA A 106 12.82 5.43 4.72
C ALA A 106 14.32 5.48 5.05
N ASN A 107 14.96 6.62 4.81
CA ASN A 107 16.34 6.86 5.24
C ASN A 107 16.37 7.58 6.60
N LEU A 108 16.88 6.91 7.62
CA LEU A 108 16.96 7.39 8.99
C LEU A 108 18.22 8.24 9.24
N GLY A 109 19.16 8.26 8.30
CA GLY A 109 20.52 8.76 8.52
C GLY A 109 21.40 7.72 9.21
N ASN A 110 22.66 8.06 9.44
CA ASN A 110 23.62 7.19 10.13
C ASN A 110 23.72 5.77 9.55
N ASP A 111 23.63 5.65 8.22
CA ASP A 111 23.64 4.37 7.51
C ASP A 111 22.50 3.42 7.91
N GLU A 112 21.35 3.96 8.31
CA GLU A 112 20.15 3.21 8.66
C GLU A 112 19.01 3.44 7.66
N LEU A 113 18.40 2.34 7.25
CA LEU A 113 17.15 2.32 6.50
C LEU A 113 16.05 1.61 7.31
N PHE A 114 14.82 2.08 7.15
CA PHE A 114 13.64 1.48 7.75
C PHE A 114 12.66 1.08 6.66
N LEU A 115 12.28 -0.20 6.66
CA LEU A 115 11.44 -0.82 5.65
C LEU A 115 10.10 -1.18 6.28
N VAL A 116 9.01 -0.93 5.54
CA VAL A 116 7.67 -1.43 5.84
C VAL A 116 7.21 -2.30 4.67
N VAL A 117 7.03 -3.59 4.92
CA VAL A 117 6.69 -4.64 3.93
C VAL A 117 5.30 -5.22 4.19
N ASN A 118 4.67 -5.83 3.19
CA ASN A 118 3.30 -6.35 3.35
C ASN A 118 3.25 -7.49 4.38
N ALA A 119 2.13 -7.57 5.11
CA ALA A 119 1.95 -8.57 6.16
C ALA A 119 2.07 -10.00 5.64
N ALA A 120 1.52 -10.29 4.46
CA ALA A 120 1.59 -11.60 3.83
C ALA A 120 3.00 -11.94 3.29
N CYS A 121 3.87 -10.92 3.14
CA CYS A 121 5.19 -11.03 2.53
C CYS A 121 6.33 -10.95 3.55
N LYS A 122 6.09 -10.48 4.77
CA LYS A 122 7.19 -10.09 5.68
C LYS A 122 8.21 -11.18 5.99
N ASP A 123 7.79 -12.44 6.10
CA ASP A 123 8.70 -13.56 6.36
C ASP A 123 9.50 -13.95 5.12
N GLN A 124 8.88 -13.97 3.94
CA GLN A 124 9.60 -14.20 2.67
C GLN A 124 10.57 -13.05 2.38
N ASP A 125 10.20 -11.81 2.71
CA ASP A 125 11.01 -10.61 2.46
C ASP A 125 12.21 -10.58 3.40
N LEU A 126 12.02 -10.92 4.67
CA LEU A 126 13.12 -11.09 5.61
C LEU A 126 14.11 -12.17 5.13
N ALA A 127 13.59 -13.31 4.66
CA ALA A 127 14.42 -14.37 4.10
C ALA A 127 15.14 -13.92 2.81
N HIS A 128 14.45 -13.18 1.94
CA HIS A 128 15.00 -12.62 0.71
C HIS A 128 16.14 -11.65 1.00
N LEU A 129 15.94 -10.71 1.94
CA LEU A 129 16.96 -9.75 2.36
C LEU A 129 18.18 -10.46 2.98
N ARG A 130 17.96 -11.39 3.91
CA ARG A 130 19.06 -12.18 4.52
C ARG A 130 19.87 -12.95 3.49
N LYS A 131 19.19 -13.58 2.53
CA LYS A 131 19.84 -14.37 1.48
C LYS A 131 20.74 -13.52 0.58
N HIS A 132 20.28 -12.34 0.17
CA HIS A 132 20.97 -11.58 -0.88
C HIS A 132 21.88 -10.46 -0.36
N ILE A 133 21.58 -9.89 0.82
CA ILE A 133 22.31 -8.74 1.36
C ILE A 133 22.75 -8.90 2.82
N GLY A 134 22.50 -10.05 3.46
CA GLY A 134 22.82 -10.28 4.87
C GLY A 134 24.32 -10.24 5.21
N GLU A 135 25.20 -10.40 4.23
CA GLU A 135 26.65 -10.25 4.41
C GLU A 135 27.14 -8.79 4.25
N GLN A 136 26.27 -7.89 3.77
CA GLN A 136 26.64 -6.51 3.42
C GLN A 136 26.14 -5.49 4.44
N CYS A 137 25.07 -5.79 5.18
CA CYS A 137 24.51 -4.95 6.23
C CYS A 137 23.80 -5.79 7.30
N SER A 138 23.61 -5.22 8.49
CA SER A 138 22.75 -5.81 9.53
C SER A 138 21.29 -5.74 9.11
N ILE A 139 20.52 -6.78 9.43
CA ILE A 139 19.10 -6.91 9.09
C ILE A 139 18.34 -7.31 10.36
N GLU A 140 17.64 -6.34 10.94
CA GLU A 140 16.90 -6.48 12.19
C GLU A 140 15.39 -6.47 11.89
N PRO A 141 14.69 -7.61 12.01
CA PRO A 141 13.23 -7.60 11.99
C PRO A 141 12.71 -6.97 13.29
N LEU A 142 11.70 -6.10 13.17
CA LEU A 142 11.07 -5.39 14.28
C LEU A 142 9.60 -5.80 14.44
N PHE A 143 9.28 -7.06 14.13
CA PHE A 143 7.90 -7.54 13.99
C PHE A 143 7.13 -7.58 15.31
N GLU A 144 7.82 -7.81 16.43
CA GLU A 144 7.21 -7.88 17.77
C GLU A 144 7.48 -6.59 18.56
N GLU A 145 8.55 -5.88 18.21
CA GLU A 145 9.08 -4.73 18.91
C GLU A 145 8.31 -3.45 18.61
N ARG A 146 7.69 -3.36 17.43
CA ARG A 146 6.97 -2.15 16.98
C ARG A 146 5.59 -2.47 16.42
N ALA A 147 4.62 -1.63 16.80
CA ALA A 147 3.32 -1.52 16.16
C ALA A 147 3.34 -0.43 15.08
N LEU A 148 2.40 -0.48 14.14
CA LEU A 148 2.25 0.52 13.08
C LEU A 148 0.80 1.00 13.04
N LEU A 149 0.61 2.30 13.24
CA LEU A 149 -0.70 2.96 13.15
C LEU A 149 -0.72 3.90 11.96
N ALA A 150 -1.84 3.97 11.24
CA ALA A 150 -2.04 4.99 10.21
C ALA A 150 -3.15 5.95 10.64
N LEU A 151 -2.83 7.24 10.75
CA LEU A 151 -3.79 8.31 10.99
C LEU A 151 -4.00 9.07 9.68
N GLN A 152 -5.16 8.91 9.06
CA GLN A 152 -5.41 9.29 7.67
C GLN A 152 -6.64 10.18 7.57
N GLY A 153 -6.64 11.17 6.69
CA GLY A 153 -7.74 12.11 6.49
C GLY A 153 -7.34 13.57 6.70
N PRO A 154 -8.15 14.53 6.24
CA PRO A 154 -7.82 15.96 6.28
C PRO A 154 -7.58 16.51 7.69
N ALA A 155 -8.13 15.88 8.74
CA ALA A 155 -7.90 16.30 10.13
C ALA A 155 -6.62 15.69 10.76
N ALA A 156 -5.96 14.73 10.10
CA ALA A 156 -4.84 13.97 10.66
C ALA A 156 -3.68 14.85 11.13
N VAL A 157 -3.30 15.85 10.32
CA VAL A 157 -2.21 16.78 10.68
C VAL A 157 -2.54 17.62 11.91
N LYS A 158 -3.77 18.11 12.02
CA LYS A 158 -4.23 18.91 13.16
C LYS A 158 -4.22 18.07 14.44
N VAL A 159 -4.71 16.84 14.36
CA VAL A 159 -4.73 15.89 15.48
C VAL A 159 -3.31 15.57 15.93
N LEU A 160 -2.44 15.12 15.01
CA LEU A 160 -1.09 14.70 15.37
C LEU A 160 -0.21 15.87 15.85
N ALA A 161 -0.44 17.08 15.33
CA ALA A 161 0.26 18.28 15.77
C ALA A 161 0.02 18.64 17.24
N ARG A 162 -1.05 18.13 17.88
CA ARG A 162 -1.28 18.27 19.33
C ARG A 162 -0.22 17.51 20.14
N LEU A 163 0.32 16.40 19.59
CA LEU A 163 1.34 15.58 20.21
C LEU A 163 2.76 15.95 19.74
N ALA A 164 2.91 16.29 18.46
CA ALA A 164 4.18 16.70 17.86
C ALA A 164 3.95 17.81 16.82
N PRO A 165 4.03 19.10 17.19
CA PRO A 165 3.80 20.24 16.28
C PRO A 165 4.67 20.23 15.01
N GLU A 166 5.82 19.57 15.04
CA GLU A 166 6.79 19.43 13.95
C GLU A 166 6.19 18.80 12.70
N VAL A 167 5.17 17.94 12.84
CA VAL A 167 4.49 17.27 11.72
C VAL A 167 3.84 18.25 10.73
N THR A 168 3.50 19.46 11.19
CA THR A 168 2.92 20.51 10.33
C THR A 168 3.87 20.98 9.23
N LYS A 169 5.18 20.83 9.44
CA LYS A 169 6.23 21.21 8.47
C LYS A 169 6.57 20.07 7.51
N MET A 170 6.09 18.86 7.78
CA MET A 170 6.40 17.71 6.95
C MET A 170 5.62 17.79 5.63
N THR A 171 6.20 17.37 4.52
CA THR A 171 5.51 17.18 3.23
C THR A 171 5.41 15.70 2.92
N PHE A 172 4.59 15.34 1.94
CA PHE A 172 4.36 13.96 1.52
C PHE A 172 5.70 13.25 1.25
N MET A 173 5.81 12.02 1.78
CA MET A 173 7.03 11.19 1.74
C MET A 173 8.21 11.71 2.56
N GLN A 174 8.00 12.68 3.45
CA GLN A 174 8.95 12.95 4.54
C GLN A 174 8.76 11.97 5.70
N PHE A 175 9.87 11.71 6.36
CA PHE A 175 10.02 10.81 7.49
C PHE A 175 10.79 11.53 8.60
N ALA A 176 10.41 11.31 9.86
CA ALA A 176 11.11 11.84 11.01
C ALA A 176 10.98 10.90 12.22
N THR A 177 12.01 10.89 13.06
CA THR A 177 11.89 10.37 14.42
C THR A 177 11.33 11.48 15.30
N LEU A 178 10.13 11.29 15.85
CA LEU A 178 9.43 12.26 16.67
C LEU A 178 9.03 11.65 18.01
N ARG A 179 8.94 12.47 19.05
CA ARG A 179 8.53 12.03 20.38
C ARG A 179 7.03 12.18 20.56
N LEU A 180 6.29 11.07 20.60
CA LEU A 180 4.85 11.04 20.83
C LEU A 180 4.57 10.44 22.21
N LEU A 181 3.83 11.15 23.06
CA LEU A 181 3.57 10.72 24.45
C LEU A 181 4.85 10.34 25.22
N GLY A 182 5.95 11.04 24.93
CA GLY A 182 7.22 10.79 25.60
C GLY A 182 8.04 9.61 25.08
N VAL A 183 7.64 8.93 23.99
CA VAL A 183 8.42 7.84 23.36
C VAL A 183 8.82 8.15 21.92
N ASP A 184 9.94 7.58 21.47
CA ASP A 184 10.44 7.77 20.11
C ASP A 184 9.66 6.93 19.10
N CYS A 185 9.02 7.64 18.18
CA CYS A 185 8.21 7.09 17.09
C CYS A 185 8.83 7.44 15.75
N TYR A 186 8.72 6.51 14.80
CA TYR A 186 9.04 6.74 13.41
C TYR A 186 7.77 7.19 12.72
N VAL A 187 7.77 8.44 12.24
CA VAL A 187 6.60 9.10 11.67
C VAL A 187 6.89 9.44 10.23
N SER A 188 6.07 8.95 9.31
CA SER A 188 6.09 9.36 7.91
C SER A 188 4.80 10.06 7.54
N ARG A 189 4.87 11.10 6.70
CA ARG A 189 3.68 11.72 6.10
C ARG A 189 3.33 10.98 4.81
N SER A 190 2.67 9.83 4.98
CA SER A 190 2.22 8.95 3.91
C SER A 190 0.95 8.21 4.29
N GLY A 191 0.46 7.40 3.35
CA GLY A 191 -0.49 6.36 3.64
C GLY A 191 -1.16 5.80 2.40
N TYR A 192 -2.08 4.88 2.67
CA TYR A 192 -2.67 3.99 1.68
C TYR A 192 -4.14 4.34 1.35
N THR A 193 -4.54 5.58 1.61
CA THR A 193 -5.96 6.00 1.49
C THR A 193 -6.22 6.98 0.36
N GLY A 194 -5.16 7.61 -0.16
CA GLY A 194 -5.27 8.77 -1.06
C GLY A 194 -5.54 10.08 -0.33
N GLU A 195 -5.81 10.09 0.98
CA GLU A 195 -5.84 11.31 1.78
C GLU A 195 -4.43 11.72 2.24
N ASP A 196 -4.32 12.94 2.76
CA ASP A 196 -3.22 13.31 3.64
C ASP A 196 -3.26 12.50 4.94
N GLY A 197 -2.12 12.36 5.60
CA GLY A 197 -2.04 11.54 6.81
C GLY A 197 -0.62 11.12 7.15
N PHE A 198 -0.54 10.33 8.21
CA PHE A 198 0.71 9.83 8.76
C PHE A 198 0.64 8.33 9.01
N GLU A 199 1.79 7.67 8.88
CA GLU A 199 2.04 6.35 9.43
C GLU A 199 3.02 6.50 10.59
N ILE A 200 2.73 5.81 11.68
CA ILE A 200 3.37 6.00 12.97
C ILE A 200 3.79 4.62 13.47
N SER A 201 5.07 4.31 13.31
CA SER A 201 5.67 3.14 13.92
C SER A 201 6.06 3.50 15.35
N VAL A 202 5.54 2.76 16.33
CA VAL A 202 5.62 3.03 17.77
C VAL A 202 6.09 1.75 18.48
N PRO A 203 6.87 1.82 19.57
CA PRO A 203 7.17 0.62 20.36
C PRO A 203 5.87 -0.12 20.75
N SER A 204 5.84 -1.44 20.60
CA SER A 204 4.62 -2.24 20.81
C SER A 204 3.98 -2.03 22.18
N SER A 205 4.80 -1.87 23.23
CA SER A 205 4.37 -1.57 24.59
C SER A 205 3.61 -0.25 24.75
N ASN A 206 3.76 0.68 23.80
CA ASN A 206 3.18 2.02 23.84
C ASN A 206 2.07 2.21 22.79
N ALA A 207 1.82 1.20 21.96
CA ALA A 207 0.85 1.26 20.88
C ALA A 207 -0.56 1.57 21.37
N GLU A 208 -1.03 0.87 22.41
CA GLU A 208 -2.37 1.07 22.97
C GLU A 208 -2.54 2.48 23.56
N ALA A 209 -1.54 2.96 24.30
CA ALA A 209 -1.57 4.31 24.87
C ALA A 209 -1.68 5.38 23.78
N LEU A 210 -0.90 5.25 22.70
CA LEU A 210 -0.96 6.15 21.56
C LEU A 210 -2.32 6.07 20.85
N ALA A 211 -2.80 4.85 20.57
CA ALA A 211 -4.09 4.66 19.89
C ALA A 211 -5.25 5.26 20.69
N ARG A 212 -5.31 5.03 22.00
CA ARG A 212 -6.33 5.63 22.87
C ARG A 212 -6.23 7.15 22.92
N SER A 213 -5.02 7.71 22.98
CA SER A 213 -4.82 9.16 22.95
C SER A 213 -5.34 9.77 21.66
N LEU A 214 -5.13 9.12 20.52
CA LEU A 214 -5.63 9.60 19.22
C LEU A 214 -7.15 9.42 19.12
N LEU A 215 -7.70 8.30 19.56
CA LEU A 215 -9.15 8.02 19.55
C LEU A 215 -9.96 8.89 20.53
N ALA A 216 -9.31 9.50 21.52
CA ALA A 216 -9.94 10.48 22.41
C ALA A 216 -10.24 11.82 21.72
N GLU A 217 -9.61 12.10 20.58
CA GLU A 217 -9.84 13.30 19.79
C GLU A 217 -11.14 13.17 18.98
N THR A 218 -12.00 14.19 19.04
CA THR A 218 -13.36 14.12 18.47
C THR A 218 -13.37 13.95 16.95
N GLU A 219 -12.29 14.32 16.27
CA GLU A 219 -12.12 14.14 14.83
C GLU A 219 -11.76 12.70 14.41
N VAL A 220 -11.40 11.83 15.35
CA VAL A 220 -10.81 10.51 15.06
C VAL A 220 -11.83 9.39 15.29
N GLN A 221 -11.87 8.44 14.35
CA GLN A 221 -12.59 7.17 14.50
C GLN A 221 -11.65 6.00 14.20
N ALA A 222 -11.91 4.84 14.83
CA ALA A 222 -11.23 3.61 14.47
C ALA A 222 -11.80 3.08 13.14
N ILE A 223 -10.91 2.69 12.22
CA ILE A 223 -11.27 2.30 10.86
C ILE A 223 -10.76 0.90 10.53
N GLY A 224 -11.63 0.04 10.01
CA GLY A 224 -11.32 -1.35 9.70
C GLY A 224 -10.77 -1.58 8.29
N LEU A 225 -10.38 -2.82 8.03
CA LEU A 225 -9.80 -3.25 6.75
C LEU A 225 -10.74 -3.06 5.55
N GLY A 226 -12.06 -3.14 5.73
CA GLY A 226 -13.01 -2.93 4.63
C GLY A 226 -13.01 -1.48 4.12
N ALA A 227 -12.91 -0.52 5.02
CA ALA A 227 -12.77 0.88 4.65
C ALA A 227 -11.38 1.17 4.06
N ARG A 228 -10.31 0.55 4.60
CA ARG A 228 -8.96 0.61 4.02
C ARG A 228 -8.95 0.16 2.54
N ASP A 229 -9.60 -0.97 2.24
CA ASP A 229 -9.67 -1.51 0.88
C ASP A 229 -10.49 -0.62 -0.09
N SER A 230 -11.59 -0.04 0.37
CA SER A 230 -12.35 0.89 -0.48
C SER A 230 -11.63 2.22 -0.71
N LEU A 231 -10.92 2.75 0.29
CA LEU A 231 -10.14 3.99 0.17
C LEU A 231 -8.99 3.84 -0.83
N ARG A 232 -8.20 2.76 -0.72
CA ARG A 232 -7.09 2.48 -1.64
C ARG A 232 -7.58 2.23 -3.07
N LEU A 233 -8.73 1.56 -3.21
CA LEU A 233 -9.32 1.22 -4.51
C LEU A 233 -9.74 2.50 -5.24
N GLU A 234 -10.42 3.42 -4.55
CA GLU A 234 -10.74 4.74 -5.11
C GLU A 234 -9.49 5.55 -5.48
N ALA A 235 -8.42 5.43 -4.70
CA ALA A 235 -7.13 6.05 -4.98
C ALA A 235 -6.31 5.32 -6.07
N GLY A 236 -6.82 4.21 -6.64
CA GLY A 236 -6.17 3.43 -7.69
C GLY A 236 -4.90 2.69 -7.27
N LEU A 237 -4.70 2.50 -5.96
CA LEU A 237 -3.51 1.88 -5.38
C LEU A 237 -3.58 0.35 -5.45
N CYS A 238 -2.44 -0.27 -5.77
CA CYS A 238 -2.28 -1.72 -5.86
C CYS A 238 -2.25 -2.37 -4.48
N LEU A 239 -2.92 -3.52 -4.36
CA LEU A 239 -2.81 -4.45 -3.25
C LEU A 239 -2.06 -5.70 -3.72
N TYR A 240 -0.92 -6.01 -3.10
CA TYR A 240 -0.16 -7.22 -3.40
C TYR A 240 -1.02 -8.49 -3.16
N GLY A 241 -0.87 -9.48 -4.05
CA GLY A 241 -1.67 -10.70 -4.07
C GLY A 241 -2.98 -10.59 -4.86
N HIS A 242 -3.44 -9.36 -5.14
CA HIS A 242 -4.67 -9.11 -5.91
C HIS A 242 -4.35 -8.37 -7.22
N ASP A 243 -3.81 -7.16 -7.13
CA ASP A 243 -3.51 -6.32 -8.29
C ASP A 243 -2.13 -6.59 -8.88
N MET A 244 -1.26 -7.24 -8.12
CA MET A 244 0.10 -7.58 -8.54
C MET A 244 0.61 -8.78 -7.77
N ASN A 245 1.50 -9.53 -8.40
CA ASN A 245 2.08 -10.77 -7.91
C ASN A 245 3.38 -11.07 -8.67
N THR A 246 3.94 -12.25 -8.43
CA THR A 246 5.20 -12.72 -8.99
C THR A 246 5.22 -12.86 -10.51
N ASP A 247 4.08 -12.84 -11.18
CA ASP A 247 3.97 -12.92 -12.65
C ASP A 247 3.75 -11.54 -13.29
N THR A 248 3.42 -10.53 -12.48
CA THR A 248 3.08 -9.18 -12.92
C THR A 248 4.28 -8.27 -12.80
N THR A 249 4.65 -7.64 -13.90
CA THR A 249 5.75 -6.66 -13.94
C THR A 249 5.29 -5.26 -13.48
N PRO A 250 6.21 -4.40 -13.02
CA PRO A 250 5.88 -3.01 -12.70
C PRO A 250 5.28 -2.22 -13.86
N ILE A 251 5.65 -2.53 -15.11
CA ILE A 251 5.11 -1.84 -16.29
C ILE A 251 3.66 -2.25 -16.54
N GLU A 252 3.34 -3.54 -16.47
CA GLU A 252 1.98 -4.07 -16.57
C GLU A 252 1.09 -3.50 -15.46
N ALA A 253 1.59 -3.41 -14.22
CA ALA A 253 0.86 -2.87 -13.07
C ALA A 253 0.66 -1.34 -13.09
N GLY A 254 1.23 -0.63 -14.08
CA GLY A 254 1.16 0.82 -14.16
C GLY A 254 2.04 1.54 -13.13
N LEU A 255 3.10 0.89 -12.65
CA LEU A 255 4.00 1.35 -11.60
C LEU A 255 5.33 1.91 -12.13
N LEU A 256 5.41 2.26 -13.42
CA LEU A 256 6.61 2.92 -13.99
C LEU A 256 7.01 4.19 -13.21
N TRP A 257 6.06 4.89 -12.59
CA TRP A 257 6.32 6.06 -11.76
C TRP A 257 7.19 5.75 -10.53
N ALA A 258 7.15 4.51 -10.02
CA ALA A 258 7.94 4.05 -8.89
C ALA A 258 9.40 3.74 -9.26
N ILE A 259 9.65 3.36 -10.53
CA ILE A 259 11.00 3.11 -11.02
C ILE A 259 11.73 4.45 -11.12
N SER A 260 12.76 4.61 -10.28
CA SER A 260 13.53 5.85 -10.20
C SER A 260 14.28 6.11 -11.49
N LYS A 261 14.35 7.38 -11.93
CA LYS A 261 15.00 7.76 -13.19
C LYS A 261 16.44 7.21 -13.30
N ALA A 262 17.21 7.26 -12.21
CA ALA A 262 18.57 6.74 -12.19
C ALA A 262 18.67 5.23 -12.46
N ARG A 263 17.59 4.47 -12.20
CA ARG A 263 17.53 3.01 -12.35
C ARG A 263 16.85 2.53 -13.64
N ARG A 264 16.31 3.43 -14.45
CA ARG A 264 15.73 3.11 -15.76
C ARG A 264 16.83 2.78 -16.79
N ALA A 265 16.44 2.24 -17.93
CA ALA A 265 17.37 1.86 -19.01
C ALA A 265 18.30 3.01 -19.47
N ASP A 266 17.82 4.24 -19.37
CA ASP A 266 18.50 5.49 -19.73
C ASP A 266 19.13 6.22 -18.52
N GLY A 267 19.13 5.59 -17.35
CA GLY A 267 19.58 6.17 -16.09
C GLY A 267 21.09 6.01 -15.80
N ALA A 268 21.61 6.84 -14.90
CA ALA A 268 23.03 6.82 -14.50
C ALA A 268 23.47 5.52 -13.79
N ARG A 269 22.53 4.77 -13.21
CA ARG A 269 22.72 3.45 -12.57
C ARG A 269 21.68 2.46 -13.11
N ALA A 270 21.59 2.36 -14.43
CA ALA A 270 20.65 1.48 -15.09
C ALA A 270 20.82 0.02 -14.64
N GLY A 271 19.71 -0.64 -14.33
CA GLY A 271 19.64 -2.08 -14.06
C GLY A 271 20.21 -2.41 -12.69
N GLY A 272 20.86 -3.57 -12.56
CA GLY A 272 21.44 -4.03 -11.29
C GLY A 272 20.42 -4.45 -10.25
N PHE A 273 19.20 -4.77 -10.67
CA PHE A 273 18.14 -5.39 -9.87
C PHE A 273 17.55 -6.58 -10.66
N PRO A 274 16.91 -7.58 -10.00
CA PRO A 274 16.39 -8.75 -10.68
C PRO A 274 15.37 -8.40 -11.79
N GLY A 275 15.49 -9.05 -12.95
CA GLY A 275 14.52 -8.86 -14.04
C GLY A 275 14.56 -7.52 -14.78
N ALA A 276 15.63 -6.73 -14.58
CA ALA A 276 15.80 -5.43 -15.22
C ALA A 276 15.64 -5.48 -16.75
N ASP A 277 16.19 -6.49 -17.43
CA ASP A 277 16.15 -6.59 -18.90
C ASP A 277 14.72 -6.67 -19.46
N ARG A 278 13.85 -7.47 -18.83
CA ARG A 278 12.43 -7.56 -19.21
C ARG A 278 11.73 -6.24 -18.95
N ILE A 279 11.96 -5.63 -17.78
CA ILE A 279 11.34 -4.36 -17.41
C ILE A 279 11.76 -3.24 -18.37
N PHE A 280 13.03 -3.19 -18.80
CA PHE A 280 13.53 -2.22 -19.77
C PHE A 280 12.96 -2.44 -21.16
N THR A 281 12.87 -3.71 -21.59
CA THR A 281 12.21 -4.06 -22.86
C THR A 281 10.76 -3.57 -22.86
N GLN A 282 10.01 -3.84 -21.79
CA GLN A 282 8.62 -3.39 -21.65
C GLN A 282 8.50 -1.86 -21.52
N GLN A 283 9.45 -1.19 -20.86
CA GLN A 283 9.47 0.26 -20.77
C GLN A 283 9.57 0.91 -22.16
N GLN A 284 10.36 0.32 -23.07
CA GLN A 284 10.59 0.85 -24.42
C GLN A 284 9.52 0.42 -25.42
N ALA A 285 9.16 -0.87 -25.43
CA ALA A 285 8.27 -1.47 -26.42
C ALA A 285 6.80 -1.51 -26.01
N GLY A 286 6.49 -1.23 -24.73
CA GLY A 286 5.17 -1.42 -24.17
C GLY A 286 4.94 -2.86 -23.68
N VAL A 287 3.70 -3.14 -23.28
CA VAL A 287 3.27 -4.41 -22.68
C VAL A 287 2.07 -4.97 -23.44
N SER A 288 1.89 -6.29 -23.45
CA SER A 288 0.73 -6.92 -24.07
C SER A 288 -0.56 -6.67 -23.30
N ARG A 289 -0.47 -6.56 -21.97
CA ARG A 289 -1.58 -6.26 -21.05
C ARG A 289 -1.20 -5.18 -20.05
N LYS A 290 -2.18 -4.42 -19.57
CA LYS A 290 -1.96 -3.34 -18.60
C LYS A 290 -3.10 -3.21 -17.61
N ARG A 291 -2.77 -2.85 -16.36
CA ARG A 291 -3.75 -2.50 -15.34
C ARG A 291 -4.45 -1.19 -15.70
N VAL A 292 -5.77 -1.20 -15.64
CA VAL A 292 -6.65 -0.05 -15.92
C VAL A 292 -7.72 0.09 -14.84
N GLY A 293 -8.30 1.29 -14.75
CA GLY A 293 -9.53 1.49 -13.98
C GLY A 293 -10.75 1.14 -14.82
N LEU A 294 -11.79 0.62 -14.19
CA LEU A 294 -13.02 0.17 -14.83
C LEU A 294 -14.22 0.69 -14.03
N LEU A 295 -15.17 1.31 -14.72
CA LEU A 295 -16.43 1.78 -14.15
C LEU A 295 -17.58 0.91 -14.67
N PRO A 296 -18.18 0.06 -13.83
CA PRO A 296 -19.43 -0.59 -14.17
C PRO A 296 -20.53 0.44 -14.43
N GLN A 297 -21.23 0.30 -15.55
CA GLN A 297 -22.32 1.19 -15.95
C GLN A 297 -23.66 0.83 -15.30
N GLU A 298 -23.67 -0.28 -14.55
CA GLU A 298 -24.81 -0.78 -13.80
C GLU A 298 -24.43 -1.00 -12.34
N ARG A 299 -25.43 -1.18 -11.46
CA ARG A 299 -25.20 -1.42 -10.02
C ARG A 299 -24.66 -2.82 -9.70
N THR A 300 -24.57 -3.71 -10.69
CA THR A 300 -24.09 -5.08 -10.49
C THR A 300 -22.64 -5.05 -10.01
N PRO A 301 -22.32 -5.58 -8.81
CA PRO A 301 -20.95 -5.59 -8.32
C PRO A 301 -20.08 -6.50 -9.18
N VAL A 302 -18.99 -5.95 -9.70
CA VAL A 302 -17.93 -6.72 -10.36
C VAL A 302 -16.82 -6.94 -9.35
N ARG A 303 -16.36 -8.18 -9.22
CA ARG A 303 -15.37 -8.62 -8.23
C ARG A 303 -14.16 -9.21 -8.94
N GLU A 304 -13.09 -9.35 -8.18
CA GLU A 304 -11.88 -10.07 -8.58
C GLU A 304 -12.22 -11.43 -9.23
N GLY A 305 -11.46 -11.76 -10.28
CA GLY A 305 -11.60 -13.00 -11.05
C GLY A 305 -12.66 -12.94 -12.16
N ALA A 306 -13.49 -11.90 -12.24
CA ALA A 306 -14.41 -11.73 -13.37
C ALA A 306 -13.62 -11.53 -14.68
N GLU A 307 -13.89 -12.38 -15.68
CA GLU A 307 -13.35 -12.22 -17.03
C GLU A 307 -13.94 -10.97 -17.69
N ILE A 308 -13.11 -10.27 -18.46
CA ILE A 308 -13.52 -9.12 -19.26
C ILE A 308 -13.50 -9.53 -20.72
N VAL A 309 -14.59 -9.26 -21.43
CA VAL A 309 -14.78 -9.61 -22.83
C VAL A 309 -15.03 -8.38 -23.70
N ASP A 310 -14.66 -8.50 -24.97
CA ASP A 310 -14.99 -7.55 -26.03
C ASP A 310 -16.46 -7.68 -26.49
N GLU A 311 -16.83 -6.92 -27.53
CA GLU A 311 -18.16 -6.97 -28.14
C GLU A 311 -18.52 -8.36 -28.70
N HIS A 312 -17.52 -9.10 -29.21
CA HIS A 312 -17.68 -10.43 -29.79
C HIS A 312 -17.72 -11.54 -28.72
N GLY A 313 -17.42 -11.23 -27.46
CA GLY A 313 -17.34 -12.20 -26.37
C GLY A 313 -15.98 -12.86 -26.21
N THR A 314 -14.94 -12.37 -26.89
CA THR A 314 -13.56 -12.81 -26.70
C THR A 314 -13.04 -12.32 -25.35
N VAL A 315 -12.40 -13.17 -24.57
CA VAL A 315 -11.75 -12.77 -23.32
C VAL A 315 -10.52 -11.91 -23.65
N ILE A 316 -10.49 -10.69 -23.12
CA ILE A 316 -9.46 -9.67 -23.35
C ILE A 316 -8.81 -9.20 -22.05
N GLY A 317 -9.14 -9.86 -20.93
CA GLY A 317 -8.63 -9.46 -19.62
C GLY A 317 -9.42 -10.02 -18.45
N SER A 318 -9.11 -9.52 -17.26
CA SER A 318 -9.79 -9.91 -16.02
C SER A 318 -9.73 -8.80 -14.96
N VAL A 319 -10.69 -8.84 -14.05
CA VAL A 319 -10.74 -7.95 -12.88
C VAL A 319 -9.83 -8.48 -11.77
N CYS A 320 -9.01 -7.59 -11.21
CA CYS A 320 -8.10 -7.90 -10.10
C CYS A 320 -8.60 -7.34 -8.76
N SER A 321 -9.26 -6.18 -8.75
CA SER A 321 -9.93 -5.64 -7.56
C SER A 321 -11.29 -5.05 -7.95
N GLY A 322 -12.32 -5.21 -7.12
CA GLY A 322 -13.64 -4.69 -7.45
C GLY A 322 -14.53 -4.48 -6.24
N GLY A 323 -15.21 -3.34 -6.21
CA GLY A 323 -15.97 -2.90 -5.05
C GLY A 323 -16.93 -1.75 -5.31
N PHE A 324 -17.40 -1.16 -4.22
CA PHE A 324 -18.19 0.06 -4.21
C PHE A 324 -17.34 1.16 -3.57
N GLY A 325 -17.27 2.31 -4.21
CA GLY A 325 -16.54 3.48 -3.74
C GLY A 325 -17.52 4.42 -3.06
N PRO A 326 -17.51 4.54 -1.71
CA PRO A 326 -18.43 5.40 -1.00
C PRO A 326 -18.32 6.87 -1.38
N THR A 327 -17.11 7.36 -1.70
CA THR A 327 -16.89 8.75 -2.15
C THR A 327 -17.26 8.91 -3.61
N LEU A 328 -16.93 7.94 -4.45
CA LEU A 328 -17.35 7.91 -5.85
C LEU A 328 -18.88 7.81 -6.00
N GLY A 329 -19.55 7.20 -5.01
CA GLY A 329 -20.99 6.96 -5.01
C GLY A 329 -21.44 5.82 -5.93
N GLY A 330 -20.52 4.95 -6.34
CA GLY A 330 -20.78 3.94 -7.37
C GLY A 330 -19.81 2.75 -7.34
N PRO A 331 -20.14 1.69 -8.11
CA PRO A 331 -19.23 0.57 -8.29
C PRO A 331 -17.99 0.99 -9.09
N LEU A 332 -16.86 0.37 -8.77
CA LEU A 332 -15.58 0.55 -9.46
C LEU A 332 -14.76 -0.74 -9.39
N ALA A 333 -13.87 -0.92 -10.35
CA ALA A 333 -12.95 -2.03 -10.38
C ALA A 333 -11.61 -1.63 -11.00
N MET A 334 -10.58 -2.40 -10.71
CA MET A 334 -9.32 -2.40 -11.42
C MET A 334 -9.17 -3.77 -12.08
N GLY A 335 -8.56 -3.81 -13.26
CA GLY A 335 -8.34 -5.05 -14.00
C GLY A 335 -7.21 -4.93 -14.99
N TYR A 336 -6.76 -6.05 -15.51
CA TYR A 336 -5.80 -6.12 -16.60
C TYR A 336 -6.55 -6.33 -17.90
N LEU A 337 -6.29 -5.46 -18.88
CA LEU A 337 -6.77 -5.61 -20.25
C LEU A 337 -5.61 -5.75 -21.20
N ASP A 338 -5.83 -6.46 -22.30
CA ASP A 338 -4.98 -6.40 -23.48
C ASP A 338 -4.83 -4.95 -23.94
N SER A 339 -3.61 -4.55 -24.31
CA SER A 339 -3.25 -3.15 -24.59
C SER A 339 -3.98 -2.54 -25.79
N ALA A 340 -4.66 -3.35 -26.61
CA ALA A 340 -5.56 -2.85 -27.64
C ALA A 340 -6.83 -2.18 -27.06
N PHE A 341 -7.20 -2.49 -25.81
CA PHE A 341 -8.47 -2.08 -25.18
C PHE A 341 -8.30 -1.13 -24.00
N ILE A 342 -7.10 -0.57 -23.77
CA ILE A 342 -6.80 0.24 -22.58
C ILE A 342 -7.09 1.75 -22.77
N ALA A 343 -7.54 2.16 -23.95
CA ALA A 343 -7.87 3.56 -24.19
C ALA A 343 -9.02 4.01 -23.29
N LEU A 344 -8.96 5.24 -22.79
CA LEU A 344 -10.04 5.79 -21.96
C LEU A 344 -11.36 5.78 -22.72
N ASP A 345 -12.44 5.57 -21.97
CA ASP A 345 -13.81 5.49 -22.48
C ASP A 345 -14.11 4.28 -23.39
N THR A 346 -13.15 3.36 -23.59
CA THR A 346 -13.41 2.07 -24.25
C THR A 346 -14.47 1.28 -23.49
N GLU A 347 -15.48 0.79 -24.21
CA GLU A 347 -16.53 -0.07 -23.66
C GLU A 347 -16.10 -1.53 -23.72
N VAL A 348 -16.22 -2.22 -22.59
CA VAL A 348 -15.95 -3.66 -22.44
C VAL A 348 -17.02 -4.26 -21.54
N SER A 349 -17.07 -5.58 -21.39
CA SER A 349 -18.05 -6.22 -20.49
C SER A 349 -17.39 -7.19 -19.53
N ALA A 350 -17.75 -7.15 -18.25
CA ALA A 350 -17.40 -8.22 -17.32
C ALA A 350 -18.42 -9.36 -17.41
N LEU A 351 -17.95 -10.60 -17.37
CA LEU A 351 -18.81 -11.78 -17.23
C LEU A 351 -19.09 -12.03 -15.74
N VAL A 352 -20.30 -11.70 -15.31
CA VAL A 352 -20.76 -11.93 -13.93
C VAL A 352 -21.88 -12.95 -13.94
N ARG A 353 -21.59 -14.16 -13.43
CA ARG A 353 -22.55 -15.28 -13.38
C ARG A 353 -23.20 -15.56 -14.75
N GLY A 354 -22.39 -15.53 -15.81
CA GLY A 354 -22.82 -15.76 -17.20
C GLY A 354 -23.54 -14.59 -17.88
N LYS A 355 -23.66 -13.43 -17.22
CA LYS A 355 -24.23 -12.21 -17.82
C LYS A 355 -23.14 -11.18 -18.09
N LYS A 356 -23.25 -10.47 -19.23
CA LYS A 356 -22.40 -9.32 -19.55
C LYS A 356 -22.85 -8.12 -18.72
N VAL A 357 -21.94 -7.57 -17.92
CA VAL A 357 -22.10 -6.30 -17.20
C VAL A 357 -21.25 -5.25 -17.92
N PRO A 358 -21.84 -4.21 -18.53
CA PRO A 358 -21.09 -3.19 -19.23
C PRO A 358 -20.14 -2.43 -18.31
N LEU A 359 -18.90 -2.27 -18.75
CA LEU A 359 -17.85 -1.51 -18.10
C LEU A 359 -17.32 -0.44 -19.06
N ARG A 360 -16.80 0.65 -18.49
CA ARG A 360 -16.04 1.65 -19.24
C ARG A 360 -14.63 1.79 -18.66
N VAL A 361 -13.62 1.77 -19.52
CA VAL A 361 -12.24 2.04 -19.12
C VAL A 361 -12.12 3.48 -18.63
N SER A 362 -11.59 3.65 -17.43
CA SER A 362 -11.51 4.93 -16.72
C SER A 362 -10.08 5.24 -16.30
N LYS A 363 -9.82 6.55 -16.21
CA LYS A 363 -8.60 7.06 -15.58
C LYS A 363 -8.61 6.68 -14.09
N MET A 364 -7.41 6.39 -13.56
CA MET A 364 -7.14 6.30 -12.14
C MET A 364 -6.23 7.48 -11.70
N PRO A 365 -6.36 7.95 -10.45
CA PRO A 365 -7.30 7.49 -9.41
C PRO A 365 -8.76 7.84 -9.76
N PHE A 366 -9.73 7.09 -9.20
CA PHE A 366 -11.16 7.36 -9.39
C PHE A 366 -11.62 8.57 -8.58
N VAL A 367 -11.02 8.77 -7.41
CA VAL A 367 -11.17 9.94 -6.57
C VAL A 367 -9.80 10.60 -6.42
N PRO A 368 -9.67 11.93 -6.64
CA PRO A 368 -8.38 12.61 -6.56
C PRO A 368 -7.68 12.40 -5.21
N GLN A 369 -6.38 12.14 -5.26
CA GLN A 369 -5.53 12.09 -4.07
C GLN A 369 -5.34 13.49 -3.49
N ARG A 370 -5.25 13.60 -2.15
CA ARG A 370 -5.11 14.85 -1.39
C ARG A 370 -3.82 14.95 -0.58
N TYR A 371 -2.76 14.29 -1.04
CA TYR A 371 -1.45 14.34 -0.40
C TYR A 371 -0.92 15.78 -0.29
N TYR A 372 -0.42 16.17 0.89
CA TYR A 372 0.15 17.49 1.09
C TYR A 372 1.59 17.57 0.58
N ARG A 373 1.87 18.44 -0.39
CA ARG A 373 3.20 18.55 -1.05
C ARG A 373 3.90 19.91 -0.87
N GLY A 374 3.44 20.72 0.10
CA GLY A 374 3.91 22.09 0.32
C GLY A 374 2.84 23.11 0.02
#